data_AF-A0A349Z9C9-F1
#
_entry.id   AF-A0A349Z9C9-F1
#
_cell.length_a   1.000
_cell.length_b   1.000
_cell.length_c   1.000
_cell.angle_alpha   90.00
_cell.angle_beta   90.00
_cell.angle_gamma   90.00
#
_symmetry.space_group_name_H-M   'P 1'
#
loop_
_entity.id
_entity.type
_entity.pdbx_description
1 polymer ?
#
loop_
_entity_poly.entity_id
_entity_poly.type
_entity_poly.pdbx_seq_one_letter_code
_entity_poly.pdbx_strand_id
1 'polypeptide(L)'
;FDKVVKNIDKRTALIVDPMLATGGTLIATIDLLKQKGCKKIMGLFLVAAPEGIAAVEAAHPDVDIYTASIDDRLNEKGYILPGLGDAGDKIFGTR
;
A
#
# COMPACT_ATOMS: atom_id res chain seq x y z
N PHE A 1 -13.08 -9.33 -1.59
CA PHE A 1 -14.12 -8.88 -0.63
C PHE A 1 -13.91 -7.40 -0.41
N ASP A 2 -14.95 -6.59 -0.58
CA ASP A 2 -14.86 -5.15 -0.37
C ASP A 2 -16.14 -4.64 0.29
N LYS A 3 -15.99 -3.87 1.36
CA LYS A 3 -17.09 -3.21 2.06
C LYS A 3 -16.69 -1.77 2.31
N VAL A 4 -17.35 -0.86 1.61
CA VAL A 4 -16.93 0.54 1.52
C VAL A 4 -18.04 1.45 2.02
N VAL A 5 -17.67 2.53 2.69
CA VAL A 5 -18.63 3.49 3.27
C VAL A 5 -19.39 4.27 2.19
N LYS A 6 -20.59 4.76 2.54
CA LYS A 6 -21.38 5.64 1.66
C LYS A 6 -20.70 7.01 1.49
N ASN A 7 -21.01 7.67 0.37
CA ASN A 7 -20.54 9.02 0.01
C ASN A 7 -19.01 9.15 -0.01
N ILE A 8 -18.34 8.16 -0.60
CA ILE A 8 -16.86 8.10 -0.64
C ILE A 8 -16.24 9.24 -1.46
N ASP A 9 -16.98 9.79 -2.42
CA ASP A 9 -16.62 10.96 -3.23
C ASP A 9 -16.39 12.23 -2.40
N LYS A 10 -16.93 12.26 -1.16
CA LYS A 10 -16.81 13.38 -0.21
C LYS A 10 -15.80 13.10 0.91
N ARG A 11 -15.03 12.01 0.82
CA ARG A 11 -14.14 11.53 1.89
C ARG A 11 -12.71 11.41 1.39
N THR A 12 -11.77 11.52 2.33
CA THR A 12 -10.38 11.09 2.14
C THR A 12 -10.27 9.62 2.53
N ALA A 13 -9.72 8.79 1.65
CA ALA A 13 -9.39 7.41 1.96
C ALA A 13 -7.93 7.30 2.40
N LEU A 14 -7.71 6.73 3.57
CA LEU A 14 -6.38 6.35 4.05
C LEU A 14 -6.26 4.83 3.96
N ILE A 15 -5.40 4.36 3.07
CA ILE A 15 -5.06 2.93 2.94
C ILE A 15 -3.91 2.67 3.90
N VAL A 16 -4.11 1.74 4.83
CA VAL A 16 -3.11 1.41 5.87
C VAL A 16 -2.72 -0.05 5.72
N ASP A 17 -1.42 -0.29 5.52
CA ASP A 17 -0.82 -1.62 5.42
C ASP A 17 0.60 -1.54 6.00
N PRO A 18 1.08 -2.51 6.79
CA PRO A 18 2.46 -2.49 7.29
C PRO A 18 3.54 -2.32 6.20
N MET A 19 3.37 -2.92 5.01
CA MET A 19 4.45 -3.03 4.03
C MET A 19 4.03 -2.64 2.61
N LEU A 20 4.80 -1.77 1.98
CA LEU A 20 4.72 -1.49 0.54
C LEU A 20 5.84 -2.24 -0.20
N ALA A 21 5.60 -3.50 -0.55
CA ALA A 21 6.58 -4.34 -1.26
C ALA A 21 6.57 -4.12 -2.77
N THR A 22 5.81 -4.91 -3.53
CA THR A 22 5.72 -4.79 -5.01
C THR A 22 4.75 -3.70 -5.48
N GLY A 23 3.97 -3.12 -4.58
CA GLY A 23 2.92 -2.13 -4.91
C GLY A 23 1.59 -2.72 -5.39
N GLY A 24 1.54 -4.00 -5.77
CA GLY A 24 0.35 -4.61 -6.37
C GLY A 24 -0.94 -4.49 -5.54
N THR A 25 -0.87 -4.77 -4.23
CA THR A 25 -2.02 -4.66 -3.33
C THR A 25 -2.52 -3.22 -3.22
N LEU A 26 -1.60 -2.25 -3.14
CA LEU A 26 -1.95 -0.84 -3.04
C LEU A 26 -2.61 -0.34 -4.33
N ILE A 27 -2.03 -0.66 -5.50
CA ILE A 27 -2.58 -0.31 -6.81
C ILE A 27 -4.00 -0.86 -6.96
N ALA A 28 -4.20 -2.16 -6.72
CA ALA A 28 -5.53 -2.77 -6.81
C ALA A 28 -6.54 -2.12 -5.85
N THR A 29 -6.10 -1.69 -4.67
CA THR A 29 -6.95 -0.98 -3.69
C THR A 29 -7.28 0.44 -4.14
N ILE A 30 -6.31 1.18 -4.71
CA ILE A 30 -6.53 2.51 -5.27
C ILE A 30 -7.52 2.43 -6.44
N ASP A 31 -7.33 1.48 -7.37
CA ASP A 31 -8.25 1.24 -8.49
C ASP A 31 -9.68 1.01 -8.01
N LEU A 32 -9.87 0.14 -7.01
CA LEU A 32 -11.18 -0.12 -6.41
C LEU A 32 -11.81 1.15 -5.83
N LEU A 33 -11.03 1.95 -5.08
CA LEU A 33 -11.52 3.18 -4.46
C LEU A 33 -11.86 4.25 -5.50
N LYS A 34 -11.04 4.39 -6.55
CA LYS A 34 -11.30 5.28 -7.69
C LYS A 34 -12.54 4.84 -8.47
N GLN A 35 -12.70 3.55 -8.74
CA GLN A 35 -13.91 2.99 -9.38
C GLN A 35 -15.18 3.31 -8.58
N LYS A 36 -15.08 3.39 -7.24
CA LYS A 36 -16.18 3.78 -6.36
C LYS A 36 -16.38 5.28 -6.22
N GLY A 37 -15.55 6.09 -6.89
CA GLY A 37 -15.66 7.55 -6.92
C GLY A 37 -14.85 8.29 -5.86
N CYS A 38 -13.93 7.62 -5.15
CA CYS A 38 -13.03 8.31 -4.23
C CYS A 38 -12.05 9.20 -5.01
N LYS A 39 -11.86 10.44 -4.53
CA LYS A 39 -11.04 11.45 -5.21
C LYS A 39 -9.73 11.77 -4.50
N LYS A 40 -9.66 11.52 -3.18
CA LYS A 40 -8.48 11.80 -2.37
C LYS A 40 -8.09 10.55 -1.63
N ILE A 41 -6.96 9.97 -2.03
CA ILE A 41 -6.45 8.69 -1.52
C ILE A 41 -5.01 8.91 -1.06
N MET A 42 -4.66 8.33 0.08
CA MET A 42 -3.33 8.39 0.67
C MET A 42 -2.97 6.99 1.17
N GLY A 43 -1.73 6.54 0.95
CA GLY A 43 -1.18 5.30 1.49
C GLY A 43 -0.29 5.56 2.71
N LEU A 44 -0.40 4.73 3.75
CA LEU A 44 0.41 4.82 4.97
C LEU A 44 1.04 3.47 5.32
N PHE A 45 2.36 3.44 5.42
CA PHE A 45 3.17 2.22 5.60
C PHE A 45 4.24 2.38 6.69
N LEU A 46 4.72 1.25 7.23
CA LEU A 46 5.89 1.24 8.10
C LEU A 46 7.18 1.20 7.28
N VAL A 47 7.22 0.36 6.25
CA VAL A 47 8.38 0.18 5.38
C VAL A 47 7.95 0.02 3.93
N ALA A 48 8.69 0.63 3.01
CA ALA A 48 8.45 0.56 1.58
C ALA A 48 9.73 0.17 0.83
N ALA A 49 9.58 -0.59 -0.24
CA ALA A 49 10.66 -0.84 -1.20
C ALA A 49 10.58 0.17 -2.38
N PRO A 50 11.73 0.59 -2.95
CA PRO A 50 11.77 1.52 -4.08
C PRO A 50 10.96 1.03 -5.29
N GLU A 51 10.96 -0.28 -5.53
CA GLU A 51 10.22 -0.91 -6.63
C GLU A 51 8.70 -0.74 -6.48
N GLY A 52 8.18 -0.88 -5.25
CA GLY A 52 6.77 -0.69 -4.94
C GLY A 52 6.34 0.77 -5.04
N ILE A 53 7.19 1.70 -4.57
CA ILE A 53 6.94 3.13 -4.73
C ILE A 53 6.87 3.49 -6.20
N ALA A 54 7.88 3.12 -6.99
CA ALA A 54 7.94 3.43 -8.42
C ALA A 54 6.74 2.84 -9.19
N ALA A 55 6.31 1.62 -8.86
CA ALA A 55 5.15 1.00 -9.47
C ALA A 55 3.85 1.79 -9.18
N VAL A 56 3.67 2.25 -7.94
CA VAL A 56 2.49 3.02 -7.54
C VAL A 56 2.52 4.43 -8.14
N GLU A 57 3.67 5.11 -8.13
CA GLU A 57 3.82 6.43 -8.75
C GLU A 57 3.53 6.38 -10.27
N ALA A 58 3.96 5.32 -10.94
CA ALA A 58 3.67 5.12 -12.36
C ALA A 58 2.16 4.87 -12.63
N ALA A 59 1.50 4.09 -11.78
CA ALA A 59 0.08 3.75 -11.95
C ALA A 59 -0.88 4.86 -11.47
N HIS A 60 -0.51 5.55 -10.39
CA HIS A 60 -1.34 6.51 -9.65
C HIS A 60 -0.50 7.68 -9.12
N PRO A 61 0.01 8.55 -10.01
CA PRO A 61 0.84 9.70 -9.62
C PRO A 61 0.10 10.75 -8.77
N ASP A 62 -1.21 10.63 -8.63
CA ASP A 62 -2.09 11.47 -7.83
C ASP A 62 -2.26 11.00 -6.37
N VAL A 63 -1.62 9.90 -5.97
CA VAL A 63 -1.74 9.31 -4.62
C VAL A 63 -0.48 9.57 -3.81
N ASP A 64 -0.65 10.21 -2.66
CA ASP A 64 0.45 10.41 -1.71
C ASP A 64 0.80 9.10 -0.98
N ILE A 65 2.10 8.79 -0.86
CA ILE A 65 2.62 7.68 -0.06
C ILE A 65 3.37 8.25 1.15
N TYR A 66 2.97 7.82 2.35
CA TYR A 66 3.65 8.11 3.60
C TYR A 66 4.24 6.81 4.14
N THR A 67 5.54 6.78 4.42
CA THR A 67 6.22 5.62 5.00
C THR A 67 7.21 6.06 6.08
N ALA A 68 7.41 5.23 7.10
CA ALA A 68 8.39 5.52 8.15
C ALA A 68 9.83 5.20 7.70
N SER A 69 10.02 4.24 6.78
CA SER A 69 11.30 3.90 6.16
C SER A 69 11.14 3.58 4.68
N ILE A 70 12.18 3.88 3.90
CA ILE A 70 12.40 3.33 2.56
C ILE A 70 13.63 2.44 2.67
N ASP A 71 13.42 1.15 2.41
CA ASP A 71 14.46 0.13 2.52
C ASP A 71 15.13 -0.11 1.14
N ASP A 72 16.10 -1.02 1.04
CA ASP A 72 17.01 -1.07 -0.10
C ASP A 72 16.37 -1.59 -1.39
N ARG A 73 15.66 -2.72 -1.29
CA ARG A 73 15.18 -3.50 -2.44
C ARG A 73 14.23 -4.62 -2.05
N LEU A 74 13.64 -5.26 -3.06
CA LEU A 74 13.04 -6.58 -2.91
C LEU A 74 14.05 -7.71 -3.18
N ASN A 75 13.83 -8.87 -2.56
CA ASN A 75 14.49 -10.12 -2.95
C ASN A 75 13.67 -10.87 -4.02
N GLU A 76 14.19 -12.00 -4.50
CA GLU A 76 13.56 -12.84 -5.55
C GLU A 76 12.16 -13.37 -5.16
N LYS A 77 11.83 -13.38 -3.87
CA LYS A 77 10.53 -13.81 -3.34
C LYS A 77 9.58 -12.64 -3.08
N GLY A 78 9.99 -11.41 -3.35
CA GLY A 78 9.19 -10.20 -3.13
C GLY A 78 9.19 -9.67 -1.70
N TYR A 79 10.11 -10.12 -0.83
CA TYR A 79 10.27 -9.53 0.50
C TYR A 79 11.18 -8.30 0.45
N ILE A 80 10.82 -7.29 1.24
CA ILE A 80 11.62 -6.07 1.44
C ILE A 80 12.88 -6.41 2.25
N LEU A 81 14.03 -5.87 1.84
CA LEU A 81 15.31 -6.01 2.51
C LEU A 81 15.87 -4.64 2.95
N PRO A 82 16.32 -4.47 4.21
CA PRO A 82 16.31 -5.47 5.29
C PRO A 82 14.90 -5.85 5.76
N GLY A 83 13.94 -4.93 5.65
CA GLY A 83 12.52 -5.15 5.90
C GLY A 83 12.22 -5.63 7.33
N LEU A 84 11.05 -6.25 7.47
CA LEU A 84 10.56 -6.75 8.74
C LEU A 84 10.02 -8.20 8.67
N GLY A 85 10.33 -8.95 7.61
CA GLY A 85 9.78 -10.29 7.37
C GLY A 85 8.29 -10.25 7.03
N ASP A 86 7.54 -11.28 7.39
CA ASP A 86 6.08 -11.28 7.21
C ASP A 86 5.39 -10.50 8.34
N ALA A 87 4.73 -9.40 7.99
CA ALA A 87 4.04 -8.55 8.95
C ALA A 87 2.80 -9.25 9.56
N GLY A 88 2.07 -10.02 8.75
CA GLY A 88 0.85 -10.70 9.18
C GLY A 88 1.17 -11.75 10.23
N ASP A 89 2.16 -12.59 9.95
CA ASP A 89 2.61 -13.62 10.89
C ASP A 89 3.09 -13.03 12.20
N LYS A 90 3.80 -11.90 12.15
CA LYS A 90 4.28 -11.21 13.36
C LYS A 90 3.16 -10.57 14.17
N ILE A 91 2.13 -10.02 13.50
CA ILE A 91 0.99 -9.38 14.18
C ILE A 91 0.08 -10.43 14.82
N PHE A 92 -0.18 -11.54 14.14
CA PHE A 92 -1.19 -12.53 14.55
C PHE A 92 -0.60 -13.80 15.16
N GLY A 93 0.72 -13.99 15.13
CA GLY A 93 1.40 -15.17 15.65
C GLY A 93 1.17 -16.43 14.81
N THR A 94 1.05 -16.28 13.49
CA THR A 94 0.76 -17.36 12.53
C THR A 94 2.02 -17.88 11.82
N ARG A 95 1.83 -18.83 10.90
CA ARG A 95 2.82 -19.38 9.96
C ARG A 95 2.15 -19.76 8.65
#